data_AF-A0A967KEI6-F1
#
_entry.id   AF-A0A967KEI6-F1
#
_cell.length_a   1.000
_cell.length_b   1.000
_cell.length_c   1.000
_cell.angle_alpha   90.00
_cell.angle_beta   90.00
_cell.angle_gamma   90.00
#
_symmetry.space_group_name_H-M   'P 1'
#
loop_
_entity.id
_entity.type
_entity.pdbx_description
1 polymer ?
#
loop_
_entity_poly.entity_id
_entity_poly.type
_entity_poly.pdbx_seq_one_letter_code
_entity_poly.pdbx_strand_id
1 'polypeptide(L)' 'MRTILLERGRSGAEAEVILNLYRSMRDGWRSPVSDDVEAILGRPPRSFRAFAEEHAEVWA' A
#
# COMPACT_ATOMS: atom_id res chain seq x y z
N MET A 1 12.25 -11.97 1.36
CA MET A 1 11.83 -10.65 0.83
C MET A 1 13.01 -9.75 0.53
N ARG A 2 13.94 -9.48 1.47
CA ARG A 2 15.16 -8.68 1.22
C ARG A 2 15.94 -9.15 -0.02
N THR A 3 16.27 -10.44 -0.07
CA THR A 3 17.02 -11.06 -1.18
C THR A 3 16.34 -10.84 -2.53
N ILE A 4 15.02 -11.05 -2.60
CA ILE A 4 14.21 -10.83 -3.82
C ILE A 4 14.28 -9.36 -4.28
N LEU A 5 14.29 -8.39 -3.36
CA LEU A 5 14.41 -6.98 -3.71
C LEU A 5 15.78 -6.65 -4.30
N LEU A 6 16.85 -7.21 -3.71
CA LEU A 6 18.21 -7.05 -4.22
C LEU A 6 18.39 -7.71 -5.59
N GLU A 7 17.88 -8.93 -5.77
CA GLU A 7 17.89 -9.65 -7.05
C GLU A 7 17.11 -8.90 -8.14
N ARG A 8 16.11 -8.11 -7.76
CA ARG A 8 15.36 -7.20 -8.65
C ARG A 8 16.02 -5.84 -8.82
N GLY A 9 17.29 -5.69 -8.44
CA GLY A 9 18.10 -4.50 -8.69
C GLY A 9 17.86 -3.35 -7.70
N ARG A 10 17.17 -3.58 -6.58
CA ARG A 10 17.08 -2.56 -5.52
C ARG A 10 18.39 -2.51 -4.74
N SER A 11 18.77 -1.30 -4.33
CA SER A 11 19.85 -1.10 -3.37
C SER A 11 19.51 -1.70 -2.00
N GLY A 12 20.54 -1.94 -1.18
CA GLY A 12 20.35 -2.37 0.21
C GLY A 12 19.50 -1.39 1.01
N ALA A 13 19.69 -0.09 0.80
CA ALA A 13 18.92 0.95 1.48
C ALA A 13 17.44 0.93 1.08
N GLU A 14 17.13 0.83 -0.22
CA GLU A 14 15.75 0.71 -0.69
C GLU A 14 15.07 -0.55 -0.16
N ALA A 15 15.79 -1.68 -0.12
CA ALA A 15 15.25 -2.92 0.43
C ALA A 15 14.87 -2.77 1.91
N GLU A 16 15.70 -2.13 2.72
CA GLU A 16 15.39 -1.89 4.14
C GLU A 16 14.18 -0.95 4.33
N VAL A 17 14.07 0.12 3.52
CA VAL A 17 12.90 1.01 3.56
C VAL A 17 11.61 0.23 3.29
N ILE A 18 11.60 -0.62 2.26
CA ILE A 18 10.45 -1.43 1.89
C ILE A 18 10.10 -2.42 3.03
N LEU A 19 11.10 -3.11 3.59
CA LEU A 19 10.88 -4.05 4.68
C LEU A 19 10.31 -3.36 5.93
N ASN A 20 10.84 -2.19 6.29
CA ASN A 20 10.35 -1.42 7.44
C ASN A 20 8.93 -0.90 7.21
N LEU A 21 8.58 -0.51 5.98
CA LEU A 21 7.20 -0.16 5.63
C LEU A 21 6.26 -1.35 5.88
N TYR A 22 6.58 -2.54 5.36
CA TYR A 22 5.77 -3.74 5.56
C TYR A 22 5.70 -4.20 7.02
N ARG A 23 6.75 -3.95 7.83
CA ARG A 23 6.71 -4.18 9.28
C ARG A 23 5.71 -3.23 9.94
N SER A 24 5.81 -1.93 9.66
CA SER A 24 4.89 -0.92 10.22
C SER A 24 3.41 -1.18 9.89
N MET A 25 3.13 -1.75 8.71
CA MET A 25 1.78 -2.17 8.35
C MET A 25 1.29 -3.34 9.21
N ARG A 26 2.14 -4.35 9.46
CA ARG A 26 1.79 -5.50 10.31
C ARG A 26 1.61 -5.11 11.78
N ASP A 27 2.36 -4.11 12.22
CA ASP A 27 2.27 -3.57 13.58
C ASP A 27 1.06 -2.61 13.75
N GLY A 28 0.24 -2.43 12.71
CA GLY A 28 -0.99 -1.63 12.75
C GLY A 28 -0.76 -0.12 12.70
N TRP A 29 0.47 0.36 12.50
CA TRP A 29 0.78 1.80 12.50
C TRP A 29 0.12 2.56 11.34
N ARG A 30 -0.35 1.83 10.32
CA ARG A 30 -1.02 2.36 9.13
C ARG A 30 -2.53 2.09 9.12
N SER A 31 -3.08 1.51 10.18
CA SER A 31 -4.50 1.18 10.30
C SER A 31 -5.44 2.35 10.65
N PRO A 32 -5.00 3.45 11.29
CA PRO A 32 -5.89 4.58 11.55
C PRO A 32 -6.48 5.15 10.24
N VAL A 33 -7.78 5.47 10.28
CA VAL A 33 -8.51 6.11 9.18
C VAL A 33 -9.01 7.49 9.62
N SER A 34 -9.19 8.39 8.66
CA SER A 34 -9.81 9.70 8.85
C SER A 34 -10.84 9.96 7.76
N ASP A 35 -11.72 10.93 7.99
CA ASP A 35 -12.76 11.35 7.04
C ASP A 35 -12.26 12.46 6.09
N ASP A 36 -10.95 12.72 6.06
CA ASP A 36 -10.36 13.87 5.36
C ASP A 36 -10.64 13.87 3.86
N VAL A 37 -10.71 12.69 3.24
CA VAL A 37 -11.03 12.57 1.80
C VAL A 37 -12.41 13.14 1.52
N GLU A 38 -13.40 12.79 2.35
CA GLU A 38 -14.76 13.29 2.21
C GLU A 38 -14.86 14.76 2.60
N ALA A 39 -14.21 15.15 3.71
CA ALA A 39 -14.22 16.52 4.20
C ALA A 39 -13.59 17.52 3.19
N ILE A 40 -12.52 17.13 2.51
CA ILE A 40 -11.78 18.00 1.57
C ILE A 40 -12.38 17.95 0.16
N LEU A 41 -12.79 16.76 -0.31
CA LEU A 41 -13.20 16.57 -1.70
C LEU A 41 -14.72 16.49 -1.90
N GLY A 42 -15.52 16.47 -0.83
CA GLY A 42 -16.98 16.40 -0.89
C GLY A 42 -17.53 15.08 -1.42
N ARG A 43 -16.72 14.01 -1.45
CA ARG A 43 -17.11 12.67 -1.90
C ARG A 43 -16.44 11.60 -1.03
N PRO A 44 -17.11 10.45 -0.80
CA PRO A 44 -16.54 9.39 0.02
C PRO A 44 -15.26 8.80 -0.61
N PRO A 45 -14.32 8.28 0.19
CA PRO A 45 -13.17 7.55 -0.32
C PRO A 45 -13.63 6.28 -1.06
N ARG A 46 -12.88 5.91 -2.10
CA ARG A 46 -13.11 4.68 -2.84
C ARG A 46 -12.69 3.49 -1.99
N SER A 47 -13.56 2.48 -1.87
CA SER A 47 -13.21 1.23 -1.20
C SER A 47 -12.21 0.40 -2.02
N PHE A 48 -11.36 -0.39 -1.35
CA PHE A 48 -10.47 -1.31 -2.04
C PHE A 48 -11.22 -2.36 -2.87
N ARG A 49 -12.41 -2.79 -2.41
CA ARG A 49 -13.30 -3.68 -3.18
C ARG A 49 -13.66 -3.07 -4.54
N ALA A 50 -14.19 -1.85 -4.52
CA ALA A 50 -14.58 -1.17 -5.75
C ALA A 50 -13.37 -0.97 -6.68
N PHE A 51 -12.18 -0.70 -6.13
CA PHE A 51 -10.93 -0.66 -6.90
C PHE A 51 -10.58 -2.00 -7.55
N ALA A 52 -10.61 -3.09 -6.79
CA ALA A 52 -10.27 -4.42 -7.29
C ALA A 52 -11.27 -4.92 -8.36
N GLU A 53 -12.55 -4.60 -8.22
CA GLU A 53 -13.59 -4.96 -9.19
C GLU A 53 -13.43 -4.20 -10.51
N GLU A 54 -13.07 -2.91 -10.48
CA GLU A 54 -12.82 -2.12 -11.71
C GLU A 54 -11.59 -2.58 -12.48
N HIS A 55 -10.59 -3.11 -11.79
CA HIS A 55 -9.30 -3.51 -12.38
C HIS A 55 -9.11 -5.04 -12.37
N ALA A 56 -10.20 -5.81 -12.34
CA ALA A 56 -10.09 -7.27 -12.30
C ALA A 56 -9.35 -7.83 -13.53
N GLU A 57 -9.40 -7.13 -14.67
CA GLU A 57 -8.79 -7.52 -15.95
C GLU A 57 -7.27 -7.63 -15.94
N VAL A 58 -6.57 -6.91 -15.04
CA VAL A 58 -5.09 -6.99 -14.98
C VAL A 58 -4.60 -8.21 -14.18
N TRP A 59 -5.52 -8.96 -13.57
CA TRP A 59 -5.24 -10.13 -12.74
C TRP A 59 -5.81 -11.44 -13.30
N ALA A 60 -6.47 -11.38 -14.46
CA ALA A 60 -7.11 -12.52 -15.12
C ALA A 60 -6.11 -13.48 -15.80
#